data_AF-H0T4T7-F1
#
_entry.id   AF-H0T4T7-F1
#
_cell.length_a   1.000
_cell.length_b   1.000
_cell.length_c   1.000
_cell.angle_alpha   90.00
_cell.angle_beta   90.00
_cell.angle_gamma   90.00
#
_symmetry.space_group_name_H-M   'P 1'
#
loop_
_entity.id
_entity.type
_entity.pdbx_description
1 polymer ?
#
loop_
_entity_poly.entity_id
_entity_poly.type
_entity_poly.pdbx_seq_one_letter_code
_entity_poly.pdbx_strand_id
1 'polypeptide(L)'
;MKINASFDYATDDTRSIQKLIDGEADAYMTTTGKIFPHARNIKNEDRALHLVSVPYDPRLQDLYLPTTLSSDEYPNLLGPGEKVDTVAIGMLLVTFNWPENSERYKKVARFVEAFFAKQDEFMKPPRHPKWKESSIVATINGWKRFKAADDWLVAHNMTPRPQVADVQQQQFETFVRQTGGQVPNDPAERAALFRQFLQWRQQHGGEPTPSR
;
A
#
# COMPACT_ATOMS: atom_id res chain seq x y z
N MET A 1 -19.81 -17.63 17.69
CA MET A 1 -20.44 -17.63 16.36
C MET A 1 -19.49 -18.33 15.40
N LYS A 2 -19.85 -19.48 14.83
CA LYS A 2 -19.06 -20.11 13.76
C LYS A 2 -19.53 -19.50 12.44
N ILE A 3 -18.67 -18.75 11.78
CA ILE A 3 -18.93 -18.26 10.42
C ILE A 3 -18.68 -19.44 9.48
N ASN A 4 -19.68 -19.81 8.68
CA ASN A 4 -19.50 -20.79 7.60
C ASN A 4 -19.34 -20.00 6.31
N ALA A 5 -18.21 -20.15 5.62
CA ALA A 5 -17.89 -19.41 4.41
C ALA A 5 -17.32 -20.36 3.36
N SER A 6 -17.77 -20.21 2.11
CA SER A 6 -17.16 -20.82 0.93
C SER A 6 -16.39 -19.76 0.16
N PHE A 7 -15.19 -20.11 -0.29
CA PHE A 7 -14.32 -19.18 -1.03
C PHE A 7 -14.12 -19.65 -2.46
N ASP A 8 -14.18 -18.70 -3.39
CA ASP A 8 -13.82 -18.87 -4.79
C ASP A 8 -12.59 -18.01 -5.09
N TYR A 9 -11.49 -18.67 -5.47
CA TYR A 9 -10.20 -18.03 -5.73
C TYR A 9 -9.83 -17.98 -7.21
N ALA A 10 -10.66 -18.57 -8.08
CA ALA A 10 -10.34 -18.75 -9.50
C ALA A 10 -11.03 -17.72 -10.40
N THR A 11 -12.08 -17.08 -9.90
CA THR A 11 -12.87 -16.12 -10.65
C THR A 11 -12.20 -14.75 -10.70
N ASP A 12 -12.11 -14.16 -11.90
CA ASP A 12 -11.58 -12.80 -12.07
C ASP A 12 -12.47 -11.71 -11.47
N ASP A 13 -11.95 -10.49 -11.37
CA ASP A 13 -12.64 -9.34 -10.79
C ASP A 13 -14.00 -9.04 -11.43
N THR A 14 -14.11 -9.17 -12.76
CA THR A 14 -15.32 -8.82 -13.50
C THR A 14 -16.42 -9.84 -13.23
N ARG A 15 -16.10 -11.14 -13.34
CA ARG A 15 -17.09 -12.18 -13.00
C ARG A 15 -17.40 -12.21 -11.52
N SER A 16 -16.44 -11.93 -10.63
CA SER A 16 -16.68 -11.87 -9.18
C SER A 16 -17.67 -10.77 -8.81
N ILE A 17 -17.54 -9.58 -9.40
CA ILE A 17 -18.51 -8.49 -9.21
C ILE A 17 -19.87 -8.85 -9.80
N GLN A 18 -19.92 -9.54 -10.95
CA GLN A 18 -21.18 -10.00 -11.52
C GLN A 18 -21.88 -11.01 -10.59
N LYS A 19 -21.14 -11.93 -9.95
CA LYS A 19 -21.68 -12.86 -8.95
C LYS A 19 -22.30 -12.14 -7.75
N LEU A 20 -21.72 -11.01 -7.32
CA LEU A 20 -22.34 -10.17 -6.29
C LEU A 20 -23.69 -9.60 -6.75
N ILE A 21 -23.74 -9.06 -7.97
CA ILE A 21 -24.94 -8.44 -8.53
C ILE A 21 -26.05 -9.48 -8.73
N ASP A 22 -25.69 -10.68 -9.19
CA ASP A 22 -26.63 -11.77 -9.45
C ASP A 22 -27.09 -12.49 -8.16
N GLY A 23 -26.51 -12.15 -6.99
CA GLY A 23 -26.77 -12.83 -5.73
C GLY A 23 -26.16 -14.23 -5.62
N GLU A 24 -25.21 -14.58 -6.50
CA GLU A 24 -24.42 -15.81 -6.45
C GLU A 24 -23.30 -15.76 -5.39
N ALA A 25 -22.95 -14.58 -4.91
CA ALA A 25 -21.95 -14.35 -3.87
C ALA A 25 -22.39 -13.23 -2.90
N ASP A 26 -22.03 -13.36 -1.63
CA ASP A 26 -22.35 -12.37 -0.60
C ASP A 26 -21.29 -11.26 -0.46
N ALA A 27 -20.03 -11.56 -0.81
CA ALA A 27 -18.91 -10.63 -0.66
C ALA A 27 -17.81 -10.87 -1.71
N TYR A 28 -17.14 -9.78 -2.10
CA TYR A 28 -15.97 -9.78 -2.96
C TYR A 28 -14.83 -9.06 -2.24
N MET A 29 -13.64 -9.67 -2.26
CA MET A 29 -12.45 -9.13 -1.62
C MET A 29 -11.31 -9.11 -2.62
N THR A 30 -10.63 -7.98 -2.75
CA THR A 30 -9.49 -7.82 -3.66
C THR A 30 -8.47 -6.85 -3.11
N THR A 31 -7.22 -7.02 -3.53
CA THR A 31 -6.12 -6.08 -3.28
C THR A 31 -5.79 -5.40 -4.59
N THR A 32 -5.99 -4.09 -4.66
CA THR A 32 -5.85 -3.33 -5.90
C THR A 32 -5.36 -1.91 -5.65
N GLY A 33 -4.80 -1.30 -6.70
CA GLY A 33 -4.43 0.11 -6.64
C GLY A 33 -5.67 0.99 -6.83
N LYS A 34 -5.97 1.85 -5.85
CA LYS A 34 -6.99 2.88 -6.04
C LYS A 34 -6.54 3.92 -7.10
N ILE A 35 -7.39 4.36 -8.02
CA ILE A 35 -8.82 4.07 -8.12
C ILE A 35 -9.07 2.80 -8.94
N PHE A 36 -9.79 1.83 -8.37
CA PHE A 36 -10.12 0.58 -9.03
C PHE A 36 -11.33 0.74 -9.98
N PRO A 37 -11.16 0.60 -11.30
CA PRO A 37 -12.22 0.95 -12.26
C PRO A 37 -13.49 0.11 -12.11
N HIS A 38 -13.38 -1.19 -11.80
CA HIS A 38 -14.56 -2.04 -11.67
C HIS A 38 -15.45 -1.63 -10.48
N ALA A 39 -14.85 -1.28 -9.34
CA ALA A 39 -15.62 -0.76 -8.20
C ALA A 39 -16.09 0.69 -8.41
N ARG A 40 -15.30 1.54 -9.08
CA ARG A 40 -15.72 2.92 -9.39
C ARG A 40 -16.97 2.96 -10.27
N ASN A 41 -17.01 2.09 -11.27
CA ASN A 41 -18.04 2.08 -12.31
C ASN A 41 -19.16 1.07 -12.04
N ILE A 42 -19.19 0.45 -10.86
CA ILE A 42 -20.23 -0.52 -10.50
C ILE A 42 -21.60 0.15 -10.55
N LYS A 43 -22.59 -0.53 -11.15
CA LYS A 43 -23.98 -0.09 -11.13
C LYS A 43 -24.60 -0.58 -9.82
N ASN A 44 -25.07 0.36 -9.00
CA ASN A 44 -25.58 0.11 -7.65
C ASN A 44 -26.75 1.07 -7.37
N GLU A 45 -27.73 1.07 -8.27
CA GLU A 45 -28.84 2.04 -8.30
C GLU A 45 -29.76 1.90 -7.08
N ASP A 46 -29.97 0.68 -6.61
CA ASP A 46 -30.74 0.34 -5.41
C ASP A 46 -29.93 0.47 -4.11
N ARG A 47 -28.63 0.79 -4.22
CA ARG A 47 -27.68 0.88 -3.10
C ARG A 47 -27.57 -0.41 -2.28
N ALA A 48 -27.83 -1.58 -2.89
CA ALA A 48 -27.70 -2.86 -2.22
C ALA A 48 -26.25 -3.21 -1.85
N LEU A 49 -25.28 -2.72 -2.63
CA LEU A 49 -23.84 -2.93 -2.40
C LEU A 49 -23.24 -1.78 -1.59
N HIS A 50 -22.31 -2.11 -0.70
CA HIS A 50 -21.56 -1.15 0.09
C HIS A 50 -20.12 -1.65 0.35
N LEU A 51 -19.24 -0.73 0.73
CA LEU A 51 -17.88 -1.06 1.15
C LEU A 51 -17.86 -1.43 2.64
N VAL A 52 -17.18 -2.52 2.97
CA VAL A 52 -16.97 -2.94 4.35
C VAL A 52 -15.66 -2.36 4.86
N SER A 53 -15.70 -1.68 6.00
CA SER A 53 -14.52 -1.11 6.65
C SER A 53 -13.58 -2.20 7.16
N VAL A 54 -12.29 -2.06 6.86
CA VAL A 54 -11.21 -2.87 7.45
C VAL A 54 -10.30 -1.90 8.19
N PRO A 55 -10.68 -1.47 9.40
CA PRO A 55 -9.92 -0.44 10.11
C PRO A 55 -8.51 -0.96 10.40
N TYR A 56 -7.55 -0.05 10.32
CA TYR A 56 -6.17 -0.39 10.61
C TYR A 56 -6.02 -0.87 12.05
N ASP A 57 -5.51 -2.09 12.20
CA ASP A 57 -5.08 -2.64 13.47
C ASP A 57 -3.56 -2.56 13.55
N PRO A 58 -2.97 -2.02 14.62
CA PRO A 58 -1.51 -1.97 14.78
C PRO A 58 -0.81 -3.33 14.72
N ARG A 59 -1.53 -4.43 14.95
CA ARG A 59 -1.02 -5.79 14.68
C ARG A 59 -0.63 -6.02 13.22
N LEU A 60 -1.12 -5.20 12.31
CA LEU A 60 -0.86 -5.25 10.88
C LEU A 60 0.33 -4.37 10.46
N GLN A 61 0.94 -3.62 11.37
CA GLN A 61 1.92 -2.57 11.03
C GLN A 61 3.15 -3.06 10.27
N ASP A 62 3.50 -4.33 10.41
CA ASP A 62 4.67 -4.91 9.75
C ASP A 62 4.42 -5.14 8.24
N LEU A 63 3.16 -5.16 7.80
CA LEU A 63 2.78 -5.49 6.41
C LEU A 63 1.85 -4.46 5.76
N TYR A 64 1.08 -3.73 6.57
CA TYR A 64 0.01 -2.88 6.09
C TYR A 64 0.16 -1.43 6.57
N LEU A 65 -0.38 -0.52 5.77
CA LEU A 65 -0.49 0.90 6.05
C LEU A 65 -1.97 1.28 6.21
N PRO A 66 -2.31 2.23 7.09
CA PRO A 66 -3.66 2.79 7.13
C PRO A 66 -3.94 3.57 5.83
N THR A 67 -5.13 3.39 5.27
CA THR A 67 -5.63 4.23 4.18
C THR A 67 -7.15 4.36 4.24
N THR A 68 -7.72 5.16 3.35
CA THR A 68 -9.17 5.32 3.22
C THR A 68 -9.60 5.25 1.76
N LEU A 69 -10.85 4.87 1.54
CA LEU A 69 -11.57 4.98 0.28
C LEU A 69 -12.58 6.13 0.41
N SER A 70 -12.67 7.00 -0.59
CA SER A 70 -13.57 8.18 -0.55
C SER A 70 -14.67 8.14 -1.62
N SER A 71 -15.71 8.95 -1.41
CA SER A 71 -16.79 9.16 -2.38
C SER A 71 -16.32 9.68 -3.74
N ASP A 72 -15.22 10.43 -3.78
CA ASP A 72 -14.62 10.91 -5.04
C ASP A 72 -14.04 9.75 -5.86
N GLU A 73 -13.55 8.71 -5.16
CA GLU A 73 -12.98 7.50 -5.77
C GLU A 73 -14.09 6.51 -6.14
N TYR A 74 -15.13 6.37 -5.31
CA TYR A 74 -16.20 5.36 -5.45
C TYR A 74 -17.62 5.94 -5.22
N PRO A 75 -18.11 6.83 -6.11
CA PRO A 75 -19.36 7.57 -5.89
C PRO A 75 -20.61 6.70 -5.87
N ASN A 76 -20.58 5.52 -6.51
CA ASN A 76 -21.71 4.59 -6.53
C ASN A 76 -21.77 3.69 -5.28
N LEU A 77 -20.73 3.68 -4.45
CA LEU A 77 -20.65 2.87 -3.22
C LEU A 77 -20.69 3.71 -1.95
N LEU A 78 -20.33 5.00 -2.03
CA LEU A 78 -20.23 5.92 -0.90
C LEU A 78 -21.05 7.18 -1.16
N GLY A 79 -21.71 7.70 -0.13
CA GLY A 79 -22.41 8.98 -0.18
C GLY A 79 -21.45 10.17 -0.23
N PRO A 80 -21.90 11.38 -0.63
CA PRO A 80 -21.03 12.56 -0.73
C PRO A 80 -20.29 12.86 0.59
N GLY A 81 -18.96 12.95 0.53
CA GLY A 81 -18.10 13.24 1.68
C GLY A 81 -17.80 12.03 2.58
N GLU A 82 -18.43 10.89 2.31
CA GLU A 82 -18.19 9.66 3.06
C GLU A 82 -16.79 9.09 2.77
N LYS A 83 -16.21 8.48 3.81
CA LYS A 83 -14.95 7.75 3.75
C LYS A 83 -15.08 6.43 4.49
N VAL A 84 -14.41 5.40 3.98
CA VAL A 84 -14.31 4.09 4.62
C VAL A 84 -12.84 3.78 4.89
N ASP A 85 -12.54 3.39 6.13
CA ASP A 85 -11.20 2.97 6.53
C ASP A 85 -10.86 1.60 5.93
N THR A 86 -9.64 1.47 5.44
CA THR A 86 -9.09 0.21 4.97
C THR A 86 -7.58 0.17 5.17
N VAL A 87 -6.96 -0.90 4.71
CA VAL A 87 -5.51 -1.09 4.78
C VAL A 87 -4.91 -1.20 3.38
N ALA A 88 -3.67 -0.76 3.24
CA ALA A 88 -2.90 -0.84 2.00
C ALA A 88 -1.61 -1.62 2.22
N ILE A 89 -1.04 -2.16 1.14
CA ILE A 89 0.29 -2.75 1.13
C ILE A 89 1.19 -2.00 0.13
N GLY A 90 2.50 -2.09 0.33
CA GLY A 90 3.46 -1.69 -0.68
C GLY A 90 3.54 -2.74 -1.80
N MET A 91 3.56 -2.29 -3.06
CA MET A 91 3.77 -3.18 -4.20
C MET A 91 5.20 -3.05 -4.71
N LEU A 92 5.88 -4.19 -4.86
CA LEU A 92 7.28 -4.25 -5.29
C LEU A 92 7.39 -4.96 -6.64
N LEU A 93 8.27 -4.45 -7.51
CA LEU A 93 8.73 -5.19 -8.67
C LEU A 93 9.97 -5.99 -8.27
N VAL A 94 9.84 -7.32 -8.24
CA VAL A 94 10.88 -8.21 -7.73
C VAL A 94 11.49 -9.05 -8.86
N THR A 95 12.78 -9.35 -8.74
CA THR A 95 13.52 -10.25 -9.62
C THR A 95 14.35 -11.20 -8.78
N PHE A 96 14.65 -12.37 -9.33
CA PHE A 96 15.70 -13.23 -8.79
C PHE A 96 17.05 -12.49 -8.82
N ASN A 97 17.89 -12.71 -7.82
CA ASN A 97 19.25 -12.18 -7.75
C ASN A 97 20.20 -13.01 -8.63
N TRP A 98 20.01 -12.91 -9.95
CA TRP A 98 20.81 -13.63 -10.94
C TRP A 98 22.30 -13.33 -10.77
N PRO A 99 23.20 -14.32 -10.92
CA PRO A 99 24.64 -14.05 -10.91
C PRO A 99 25.01 -12.99 -11.94
N GLU A 100 25.87 -12.06 -11.55
CA GLU A 100 26.43 -11.05 -12.44
C GLU A 100 27.05 -11.72 -13.68
N ASN A 101 27.01 -11.03 -14.81
CA ASN A 101 27.48 -11.51 -16.12
C ASN A 101 26.70 -12.69 -16.73
N SER A 102 25.73 -13.28 -16.03
CA SER A 102 24.83 -14.26 -16.65
C SER A 102 23.92 -13.61 -17.71
N GLU A 103 23.48 -14.40 -18.69
CA GLU A 103 22.53 -13.91 -19.70
C GLU A 103 21.21 -13.42 -19.10
N ARG A 104 20.75 -14.03 -18.00
CA ARG A 104 19.55 -13.59 -17.28
C ARG A 104 19.78 -12.24 -16.59
N TYR A 105 20.93 -12.05 -15.95
CA TYR A 105 21.31 -10.77 -15.35
C TYR A 105 21.30 -9.65 -16.39
N LYS A 106 21.98 -9.83 -17.53
CA LYS A 106 22.05 -8.82 -18.61
C LYS A 106 20.67 -8.44 -19.15
N LYS A 107 19.76 -9.41 -19.29
CA LYS A 107 18.37 -9.15 -19.73
C LYS A 107 17.60 -8.30 -18.71
N VAL A 108 17.71 -8.62 -17.42
CA VAL A 108 17.05 -7.83 -16.36
C VAL A 108 17.69 -6.45 -16.23
N ALA A 109 19.01 -6.34 -16.32
CA ALA A 109 19.72 -5.05 -16.31
C ALA A 109 19.25 -4.12 -17.45
N ARG A 110 19.10 -4.65 -18.66
CA ARG A 110 18.54 -3.89 -19.80
C ARG A 110 17.09 -3.46 -19.55
N PHE A 111 16.28 -4.32 -18.92
CA PHE A 111 14.92 -3.94 -18.52
C PHE A 111 14.93 -2.79 -17.50
N VAL A 112 15.79 -2.87 -16.48
CA VAL A 112 15.96 -1.81 -15.46
C VAL A 112 16.32 -0.49 -16.11
N GLU A 113 17.32 -0.48 -16.99
CA GLU A 113 17.74 0.72 -17.73
C GLU A 113 16.57 1.33 -18.52
N ALA A 114 15.87 0.50 -19.32
CA ALA A 114 14.77 0.97 -20.15
C ALA A 114 13.56 1.46 -19.33
N PHE A 115 13.31 0.85 -18.17
CA PHE A 115 12.23 1.19 -17.27
C PHE A 115 12.54 2.49 -16.51
N PHE A 116 13.70 2.58 -15.86
CA PHE A 116 14.09 3.75 -15.07
C PHE A 116 14.28 4.99 -15.94
N ALA A 117 14.87 4.86 -17.13
CA ALA A 117 15.02 5.98 -18.06
C ALA A 117 13.67 6.55 -18.57
N LYS A 118 12.56 5.81 -18.40
CA LYS A 118 11.22 6.20 -18.84
C LYS A 118 10.23 6.31 -17.69
N GLN A 119 10.68 6.38 -16.44
CA GLN A 119 9.78 6.37 -15.29
C GLN A 119 8.71 7.48 -15.35
N ASP A 120 9.06 8.66 -15.85
CA ASP A 120 8.16 9.81 -15.91
C ASP A 120 7.02 9.60 -16.92
N GLU A 121 7.23 8.75 -17.95
CA GLU A 121 6.17 8.39 -18.90
C GLU A 121 5.05 7.61 -18.23
N PHE A 122 5.33 6.90 -17.13
CA PHE A 122 4.32 6.16 -16.38
C PHE A 122 3.40 7.10 -15.59
N MET A 123 3.83 8.33 -15.30
CA MET A 123 3.05 9.33 -14.57
C MET A 123 2.05 10.07 -15.47
N LYS A 124 2.12 9.86 -16.80
CA LYS A 124 1.27 10.50 -17.80
C LYS A 124 0.06 9.65 -18.17
N PRO A 125 -1.10 10.26 -18.52
CA PRO A 125 -2.22 9.52 -19.11
C PRO A 125 -1.79 8.76 -20.38
N PRO A 126 -2.43 7.62 -20.72
CA PRO A 126 -3.56 6.98 -20.04
C PRO A 126 -3.14 5.96 -18.98
N ARG A 127 -1.91 6.02 -18.44
CA ARG A 127 -1.44 5.07 -17.42
C ARG A 127 -2.19 5.23 -16.10
N HIS A 128 -2.18 4.16 -15.31
CA HIS A 128 -2.88 4.11 -14.04
C HIS A 128 -2.36 5.22 -13.09
N PRO A 129 -3.24 6.02 -12.43
CA PRO A 129 -2.81 7.16 -11.60
C PRO A 129 -1.81 6.81 -10.49
N LYS A 130 -1.84 5.56 -10.02
CA LYS A 130 -0.95 5.05 -8.97
C LYS A 130 0.53 5.07 -9.32
N TRP A 131 0.88 5.17 -10.60
CA TRP A 131 2.27 5.37 -11.02
C TRP A 131 2.89 6.66 -10.49
N LYS A 132 2.09 7.69 -10.21
CA LYS A 132 2.55 8.94 -9.58
C LYS A 132 3.03 8.76 -8.14
N GLU A 133 2.64 7.66 -7.50
CA GLU A 133 3.06 7.31 -6.14
C GLU A 133 4.23 6.31 -6.13
N SER A 134 4.68 5.86 -7.31
CA SER A 134 5.82 4.95 -7.41
C SER A 134 7.14 5.67 -7.16
N SER A 135 8.11 4.95 -6.59
CA SER A 135 9.44 5.48 -6.31
C SER A 135 10.51 4.45 -6.66
N ILE A 136 11.35 4.78 -7.63
CA ILE A 136 12.51 3.94 -7.97
C ILE A 136 13.64 4.09 -6.96
N VAL A 137 13.65 5.15 -6.14
CA VAL A 137 14.67 5.38 -5.11
C VAL A 137 14.30 4.79 -3.75
N ALA A 138 13.08 4.27 -3.58
CA ALA A 138 12.65 3.68 -2.31
C ALA A 138 13.53 2.50 -1.90
N THR A 139 14.04 2.50 -0.68
CA THR A 139 14.64 1.34 -0.01
C THR A 139 13.58 0.69 0.87
N ILE A 140 13.59 -0.64 0.92
CA ILE A 140 12.62 -1.44 1.64
C ILE A 140 13.38 -2.31 2.64
N ASN A 141 13.00 -2.26 3.90
CA ASN A 141 13.63 -3.07 4.94
C ASN A 141 13.53 -4.58 4.61
N GLY A 142 14.61 -5.32 4.85
CA GLY A 142 14.70 -6.76 4.55
C GLY A 142 14.87 -7.12 3.06
N TRP A 143 14.78 -6.16 2.13
CA TRP A 143 14.97 -6.40 0.70
C TRP A 143 16.28 -5.81 0.19
N LYS A 144 16.99 -6.59 -0.64
CA LYS A 144 18.18 -6.12 -1.35
C LYS A 144 17.78 -5.63 -2.74
N ARG A 145 18.12 -4.38 -3.09
CA ARG A 145 17.94 -3.89 -4.45
C ARG A 145 18.82 -4.70 -5.42
N PHE A 146 18.26 -5.02 -6.59
CA PHE A 146 19.02 -5.63 -7.67
C PHE A 146 20.18 -4.72 -8.09
N LYS A 147 21.40 -5.27 -8.18
CA LYS A 147 22.63 -4.48 -8.35
C LYS A 147 22.57 -3.51 -9.53
N ALA A 148 22.08 -3.96 -10.70
CA ALA A 148 21.99 -3.09 -11.88
C ALA A 148 21.07 -1.87 -11.66
N ALA A 149 20.08 -1.98 -10.78
CA ALA A 149 19.22 -0.85 -10.42
C ALA A 149 19.93 0.11 -9.48
N ASP A 150 20.71 -0.37 -8.50
CA ASP A 150 21.55 0.50 -7.67
C ASP A 150 22.62 1.21 -8.51
N ASP A 151 23.32 0.48 -9.38
CA ASP A 151 24.34 1.03 -10.27
C ASP A 151 23.76 2.14 -11.16
N TRP A 152 22.54 1.94 -11.69
CA TRP A 152 21.83 2.96 -12.47
C TRP A 152 21.53 4.20 -11.64
N LEU A 153 21.02 4.05 -10.41
CA LEU A 153 20.73 5.18 -9.52
C LEU A 153 22.01 5.98 -9.22
N VAL A 154 23.11 5.30 -8.90
CA VAL A 154 24.42 5.92 -8.66
C VAL A 154 24.89 6.70 -9.90
N ALA A 155 24.82 6.09 -11.08
CA ALA A 155 25.23 6.75 -12.33
C ALA A 155 24.40 8.01 -12.66
N HIS A 156 23.18 8.11 -12.12
CA HIS A 156 22.29 9.26 -12.31
C HIS A 156 22.22 10.18 -11.07
N ASN A 157 23.15 10.03 -10.12
CA ASN A 157 23.22 10.82 -8.89
C ASN A 157 21.91 10.79 -8.08
N MET A 158 21.20 9.67 -8.09
CA MET A 158 19.97 9.47 -7.33
C MET A 158 20.25 8.74 -6.01
N THR A 159 19.91 9.38 -4.90
CA THR A 159 20.11 8.81 -3.57
C THR A 159 18.90 7.95 -3.15
N PRO A 160 19.12 6.68 -2.76
CA PRO A 160 18.06 5.86 -2.18
C PRO A 160 17.47 6.47 -0.90
N ARG A 161 16.17 6.30 -0.66
CA ARG A 161 15.45 6.84 0.50
C ARG A 161 14.50 5.79 1.10
N PRO A 162 14.32 5.71 2.42
CA PRO A 162 13.35 4.81 3.03
C PRO A 162 11.93 4.99 2.46
N GLN A 163 11.18 3.90 2.34
CA GLN A 163 9.77 3.98 1.96
C GLN A 163 8.94 4.65 3.07
N VAL A 164 7.83 5.28 2.70
CA VAL A 164 6.91 5.96 3.64
C VAL A 164 6.44 5.05 4.79
N ALA A 165 6.29 3.74 4.55
CA ALA A 165 5.99 2.77 5.61
C ALA A 165 7.11 2.68 6.64
N ASP A 166 8.35 2.50 6.17
CA ASP A 166 9.54 2.47 7.03
C ASP A 166 9.69 3.79 7.79
N VAL A 167 9.42 4.94 7.16
CA VAL A 167 9.44 6.25 7.82
C VAL A 167 8.39 6.32 8.93
N GLN A 168 7.16 5.87 8.69
CA GLN A 168 6.11 5.85 9.72
C GLN A 168 6.47 4.93 10.90
N GLN A 169 7.05 3.77 10.61
CA GLN A 169 7.52 2.85 11.65
C GLN A 169 8.64 3.51 12.48
N GLN A 170 9.64 4.13 11.83
CA GLN A 170 10.72 4.84 12.51
C GLN A 170 10.20 6.01 13.37
N GLN A 171 9.22 6.76 12.87
CA GLN A 171 8.57 7.85 13.62
C GLN A 171 7.81 7.31 14.84
N PHE A 172 7.10 6.18 14.69
CA PHE A 172 6.42 5.53 15.80
C PHE A 172 7.42 5.04 16.86
N GLU A 173 8.49 4.37 16.46
CA GLU A 173 9.55 3.93 17.38
C GLU A 173 10.20 5.11 18.11
N THR A 174 10.40 6.22 17.41
CA THR A 174 10.93 7.46 17.99
C THR A 174 9.96 8.05 19.02
N PHE A 175 8.67 8.11 18.70
CA PHE A 175 7.61 8.56 19.62
C PHE A 175 7.58 7.73 20.91
N VAL A 176 7.67 6.40 20.81
CA VAL A 176 7.70 5.51 21.98
C VAL A 176 8.94 5.74 22.84
N ARG A 177 10.11 5.94 22.23
CA ARG A 177 11.35 6.27 22.97
C ARG A 177 11.25 7.63 23.67
N GLN A 178 10.65 8.62 23.02
CA GLN A 178 10.47 9.97 23.58
C GLN A 178 9.46 10.00 24.73
N THR A 179 8.45 9.14 24.70
CA THR A 179 7.48 8.98 25.80
C THR A 179 8.03 8.14 26.97
N GLY A 180 9.32 7.80 26.95
CA GLY A 180 10.02 7.11 28.03
C GLY A 180 9.84 5.58 28.03
N GLY A 181 9.34 5.01 26.93
CA GLY A 181 9.05 3.58 26.80
C GLY A 181 9.92 2.84 25.78
N GLN A 182 9.74 1.53 25.74
CA GLN A 182 10.15 0.67 24.62
C GLN A 182 8.91 0.17 23.90
N VAL A 183 9.04 -0.18 22.61
CA VAL A 183 7.92 -0.76 21.86
C VAL A 183 7.54 -2.09 22.51
N PRO A 184 6.32 -2.22 23.07
CA PRO A 184 5.91 -3.45 23.75
C PRO A 184 5.82 -4.62 22.77
N ASN A 185 6.19 -5.80 23.23
CA ASN A 185 5.92 -7.05 22.50
C ASN A 185 4.44 -7.42 22.55
N ASP A 186 3.71 -6.96 23.57
CA ASP A 186 2.27 -7.19 23.68
C ASP A 186 1.51 -6.42 22.58
N PRO A 187 0.72 -7.12 21.74
CA PRO A 187 -0.02 -6.49 20.66
C PRO A 187 -1.03 -5.41 21.09
N ALA A 188 -1.68 -5.57 22.25
CA ALA A 188 -2.71 -4.64 22.69
C ALA A 188 -2.10 -3.33 23.22
N GLU A 189 -1.02 -3.42 24.00
CA GLU A 189 -0.23 -2.27 24.45
C GLU A 189 0.40 -1.52 23.28
N ARG A 190 1.03 -2.24 22.34
CA ARG A 190 1.61 -1.64 21.12
C ARG A 190 0.53 -0.91 20.31
N ALA A 191 -0.68 -1.49 20.24
CA ALA A 191 -1.80 -0.86 19.56
C ALA A 191 -2.30 0.41 20.25
N ALA A 192 -2.30 0.45 21.59
CA ALA A 192 -2.65 1.64 22.35
C ALA A 192 -1.65 2.78 22.12
N LEU A 193 -0.34 2.48 22.16
CA LEU A 193 0.71 3.47 21.87
C LEU A 193 0.65 3.97 20.43
N PHE A 194 0.36 3.10 19.46
CA PHE A 194 0.25 3.52 18.06
C PHE A 194 -0.95 4.46 17.84
N ARG A 195 -2.08 4.23 18.51
CA ARG A 195 -3.21 5.18 18.49
C ARG A 195 -2.82 6.54 19.07
N GLN A 196 -2.06 6.55 20.17
CA GLN A 196 -1.53 7.80 20.74
C GLN A 196 -0.59 8.51 19.76
N PHE A 197 0.30 7.77 19.08
CA PHE A 197 1.16 8.32 18.03
C PHE A 197 0.36 8.95 16.89
N LEU A 198 -0.69 8.28 16.39
CA LEU A 198 -1.55 8.81 15.33
C LEU A 198 -2.25 10.11 15.75
N GLN A 199 -2.77 10.16 16.98
CA GLN A 199 -3.40 11.36 17.55
C GLN A 199 -2.38 12.50 17.72
N TRP A 200 -1.21 12.19 18.26
CA TRP A 200 -0.11 13.14 18.42
C TRP A 200 0.30 13.74 17.06
N ARG A 201 0.44 12.90 16.02
CA ARG A 201 0.81 13.32 14.67
C ARG A 201 -0.25 14.23 14.03
N GLN A 202 -1.54 13.94 14.25
CA GLN A 202 -2.62 14.81 13.79
C GLN A 202 -2.57 16.21 14.43
N GLN A 203 -2.12 16.30 15.69
CA GLN A 203 -2.03 17.56 16.42
C GLN A 203 -0.74 18.36 16.11
N HIS A 204 0.37 17.69 15.80
CA HIS A 204 1.70 18.32 15.73
C HIS A 204 2.29 18.41 14.30
N GLY A 205 1.66 17.78 13.30
CA GLY A 205 1.92 18.05 11.87
C GLY A 205 3.33 17.74 11.34
N GLY A 206 4.19 17.03 12.08
CA GLY A 206 5.57 16.77 11.69
C GLY A 206 6.26 15.66 12.50
N GLU A 207 7.56 15.45 12.25
CA GLU A 207 8.39 14.47 12.98
C GLU A 207 8.48 14.80 14.49
N PRO A 208 8.62 13.79 15.37
CA PRO A 208 8.80 14.03 16.79
C PRO A 208 10.15 14.73 17.04
N THR A 209 10.13 16.06 17.20
CA THR A 209 11.34 16.83 17.48
C THR A 209 11.85 16.50 18.89
N PRO A 210 13.16 16.33 19.09
CA PRO A 210 13.68 16.03 20.41
C PRO A 210 13.34 17.16 21.39
N SER A 211 12.74 16.82 22.54
CA SER A 211 12.75 17.71 23.69
C SER A 211 14.22 17.92 24.12
N ARG A 212 14.64 19.19 24.16
CA ARG A 212 15.96 19.59 24.70
C ARG A 212 16.05 19.31 26.19
#